data_AF-A0A6N0NUA5-F1
#
_entry.id   AF-A0A6N0NUA5-F1
#
_cell.length_a   1.000
_cell.length_b   1.000
_cell.length_c   1.000
_cell.angle_alpha   90.00
_cell.angle_beta   90.00
_cell.angle_gamma   90.00
#
_symmetry.space_group_name_H-M   'P 1'
#
loop_
_entity.id
_entity.type
_entity.pdbx_description
1 polymer ?
#
loop_
_entity_poly.entity_id
_entity_poly.type
_entity_poly.pdbx_seq_one_letter_code
_entity_poly.pdbx_strand_id
1 'polypeptide(L)'
;MSSEGIERQKKAKKAKDGTIALALPQYAVGIKGRVETTALQVLREREFATEKELLLEILTRDEKAQEYYMQKKDLRYFRAVLWKMAKKGVVKKVKMVGNDKVKFYCLPETLQKYKDYVVKH
;
A
#
# COMPACT_ATOMS: atom_id res chain seq x y z
N MET A 1 33.82 16.00 6.33
CA MET A 1 32.69 15.73 5.41
C MET A 1 33.17 14.70 4.42
N SER A 2 32.74 13.44 4.59
CA SER A 2 33.24 12.32 3.80
C SER A 2 32.08 11.47 3.29
N SER A 3 32.15 11.22 2.00
CA SER A 3 31.14 10.68 1.10
C SER A 3 30.88 9.19 1.29
N GLU A 4 30.39 8.76 2.47
CA GLU A 4 30.14 7.33 2.76
C GLU A 4 28.65 6.98 2.94
N GLY A 5 27.75 7.96 2.84
CA GLY A 5 26.30 7.76 3.04
C GLY A 5 25.54 7.11 1.87
N ILE A 6 26.17 6.95 0.69
CA ILE A 6 25.46 6.60 -0.55
C ILE A 6 25.69 5.13 -0.99
N GLU A 7 26.54 4.35 -0.32
CA GLU A 7 26.84 2.97 -0.73
C GLU A 7 25.94 1.88 -0.09
N ARG A 8 24.97 2.23 0.77
CA ARG A 8 24.12 1.23 1.46
C ARG A 8 22.96 0.65 0.64
N GLN A 9 22.81 1.00 -0.64
CA GLN A 9 21.83 0.38 -1.54
C GLN A 9 22.42 -0.66 -2.52
N LYS A 10 23.73 -0.95 -2.47
CA LYS A 10 24.33 -2.03 -3.25
C LYS A 10 25.15 -2.95 -2.35
N LYS A 11 24.49 -3.95 -1.75
CA LYS A 11 25.03 -5.28 -1.41
C LYS A 11 23.97 -6.00 -0.59
N ALA A 12 23.11 -6.75 -1.28
CA ALA A 12 22.59 -7.97 -0.70
C ALA A 12 23.82 -8.80 -0.31
N LYS A 13 24.21 -8.76 0.97
CA LYS A 13 25.27 -9.61 1.49
C LYS A 13 24.81 -11.05 1.23
N LYS A 14 25.51 -11.75 0.35
CA LYS A 14 25.48 -13.22 0.28
C LYS A 14 25.67 -13.71 1.71
N ALA A 15 24.65 -14.38 2.24
CA ALA A 15 24.79 -15.06 3.51
C ALA A 15 25.93 -16.08 3.37
N LYS A 16 26.94 -15.94 4.23
CA LYS A 16 27.94 -16.98 4.44
C LYS A 16 27.34 -17.98 5.43
N ASP A 17 27.66 -19.26 5.26
CA ASP A 17 27.26 -20.38 6.14
C ASP A 17 25.83 -20.90 5.98
N GLY A 18 25.36 -21.09 4.74
CA GLY A 18 24.14 -21.86 4.44
C GLY A 18 22.84 -21.31 5.02
N THR A 19 22.88 -20.11 5.60
CA THR A 19 21.74 -19.43 6.22
C THR A 19 21.02 -18.55 5.22
N ILE A 20 19.69 -18.51 5.26
CA ILE A 20 18.88 -17.60 4.44
C ILE A 20 18.58 -16.35 5.28
N ALA A 21 18.91 -15.16 4.76
CA ALA A 21 18.52 -13.90 5.39
C ALA A 21 17.00 -13.71 5.25
N LEU A 22 16.27 -13.90 6.34
CA LEU A 22 14.83 -13.63 6.43
C LEU A 22 14.59 -12.15 6.74
N ALA A 23 14.14 -11.40 5.73
CA ALA A 23 13.63 -10.05 5.93
C ALA A 23 12.21 -10.13 6.53
N LEU A 24 12.13 -10.21 7.85
CA LEU A 24 10.85 -10.25 8.57
C LEU A 24 10.13 -8.88 8.51
N PRO A 25 8.86 -8.81 8.08
CA PRO A 25 8.15 -7.56 7.81
C PRO A 25 8.10 -6.57 8.99
N GLN A 26 8.02 -7.08 10.21
CA GLN A 26 7.97 -6.27 11.42
C GLN A 26 9.25 -5.44 11.64
N TYR A 27 10.39 -5.84 11.03
CA TYR A 27 11.70 -5.23 11.26
C TYR A 27 12.30 -4.51 10.04
N ALA A 28 11.73 -4.65 8.83
CA ALA A 28 12.35 -4.15 7.59
C ALA A 28 11.45 -3.27 6.71
N VAL A 29 10.18 -3.07 7.08
CA VAL A 29 9.22 -2.40 6.21
C VAL A 29 9.15 -0.91 6.54
N GLY A 30 9.79 -0.09 5.69
CA GLY A 30 9.66 1.36 5.76
C GLY A 30 8.21 1.81 5.56
N ILE A 31 7.90 3.08 5.88
CA ILE A 31 6.52 3.63 5.85
C ILE A 31 5.76 3.26 4.58
N LYS A 32 6.43 3.26 3.43
CA LYS A 32 5.83 2.81 2.16
C LYS A 32 5.19 1.43 2.27
N GLY A 33 5.96 0.42 2.68
CA GLY A 33 5.48 -0.95 2.67
C GLY A 33 4.46 -1.21 3.78
N ARG A 34 4.49 -0.43 4.87
CA ARG A 34 3.45 -0.47 5.91
C ARG A 34 2.12 -0.01 5.33
N VAL A 35 2.12 1.15 4.67
CA VAL A 35 0.96 1.67 3.94
C VAL A 35 0.45 0.66 2.89
N GLU A 36 1.35 0.06 2.09
CA GLU A 36 0.97 -0.95 1.10
C GLU A 36 0.34 -2.19 1.77
N THR A 37 0.94 -2.69 2.85
CA THR A 37 0.48 -3.89 3.57
C THR A 37 -0.88 -3.66 4.21
N THR A 38 -1.04 -2.56 4.94
CA THR A 38 -2.30 -2.24 5.62
C THR A 38 -3.41 -1.97 4.61
N ALA A 39 -3.12 -1.27 3.50
CA ALA A 39 -4.12 -1.07 2.44
C ALA A 39 -4.59 -2.40 1.83
N LEU A 40 -3.68 -3.35 1.60
CA LEU A 40 -4.06 -4.69 1.11
C LEU A 40 -4.88 -5.47 2.14
N GLN A 41 -4.54 -5.41 3.42
CA GLN A 41 -5.32 -6.06 4.49
C GLN A 41 -6.75 -5.51 4.52
N VAL A 42 -6.90 -4.18 4.50
CA VAL A 42 -8.21 -3.52 4.47
C VAL A 42 -9.01 -3.98 3.25
N LEU A 43 -8.40 -4.05 2.06
CA LEU A 43 -9.10 -4.48 0.85
C LEU A 43 -9.41 -5.98 0.77
N ARG A 44 -8.71 -6.81 1.57
CA ARG A 44 -9.05 -8.23 1.74
C ARG A 44 -10.26 -8.42 2.66
N GLU A 45 -10.35 -7.60 3.71
CA GLU A 45 -11.47 -7.61 4.64
C GLU A 45 -12.71 -6.90 4.06
N ARG A 46 -12.48 -5.82 3.32
CA ARG A 46 -13.50 -5.00 2.68
C ARG A 46 -13.25 -5.01 1.18
N GLU A 47 -14.13 -5.67 0.43
CA GLU A 47 -13.98 -5.84 -1.02
C GLU A 47 -13.81 -4.50 -1.77
N PHE A 48 -14.42 -3.43 -1.25
CA PHE A 48 -14.30 -2.07 -1.77
C PHE A 48 -14.05 -1.07 -0.64
N ALA A 49 -13.18 -0.08 -0.90
CA ALA A 49 -12.97 1.04 0.01
C ALA A 49 -12.66 2.33 -0.75
N THR A 50 -13.16 3.46 -0.27
CA THR A 50 -12.78 4.78 -0.79
C THR A 50 -11.36 5.15 -0.35
N GLU A 51 -10.77 6.18 -1.00
CA GLU A 51 -9.46 6.68 -0.57
C GLU A 51 -9.47 7.16 0.89
N LYS A 52 -10.55 7.83 1.32
CA LYS A 52 -10.68 8.35 2.68
C LYS A 52 -10.71 7.22 3.70
N GLU A 53 -11.48 6.17 3.42
CA GLU A 53 -11.57 4.99 4.30
C GLU A 53 -10.23 4.27 4.36
N LEU A 54 -9.54 4.07 3.22
CA LEU A 54 -8.21 3.46 3.22
C LEU A 54 -7.21 4.26 4.05
N LEU A 55 -7.17 5.58 3.87
CA LEU A 55 -6.27 6.43 4.64
C LEU A 55 -6.59 6.37 6.13
N LEU A 56 -7.87 6.39 6.50
CA LEU A 56 -8.28 6.28 7.90
C LEU A 56 -7.86 4.94 8.50
N GLU A 57 -8.18 3.82 7.83
CA GLU A 57 -7.82 2.48 8.31
C GLU A 57 -6.30 2.29 8.39
N ILE A 58 -5.53 2.86 7.46
CA ILE A 58 -4.07 2.84 7.53
C ILE A 58 -3.56 3.55 8.79
N LEU A 59 -4.11 4.73 9.11
CA LEU A 59 -3.71 5.49 10.29
C LEU A 59 -4.21 4.88 11.60
N THR A 60 -5.32 4.14 11.58
CA THR A 60 -5.88 3.50 12.78
C THR A 60 -5.20 2.18 13.08
N ARG A 61 -4.76 1.43 12.06
CA ARG A 61 -4.23 0.06 12.22
C ARG A 61 -2.71 -0.03 12.30
N ASP A 62 -1.96 0.93 11.78
CA ASP A 62 -0.50 0.94 11.85
C ASP A 62 -0.01 2.18 12.62
N GLU A 63 0.48 1.95 13.85
CA GLU A 63 0.98 2.99 14.74
C GLU A 63 2.13 3.81 14.12
N LYS A 64 2.98 3.18 13.30
CA LYS A 64 4.11 3.87 12.66
C LYS A 64 3.66 4.75 11.50
N ALA A 65 2.64 4.35 10.76
CA ALA A 65 1.95 5.18 9.80
C ALA A 65 1.28 6.38 10.51
N GLN A 66 0.65 6.15 11.66
CA GLN A 66 0.05 7.20 12.47
C GLN A 66 1.10 8.20 12.98
N GLU A 67 2.19 7.71 13.59
CA GLU A 67 3.32 8.53 14.05
C GLU A 67 3.88 9.38 12.90
N TYR A 68 4.10 8.77 11.73
CA TYR A 68 4.59 9.48 10.54
C TYR A 68 3.64 10.60 10.12
N TYR A 69 2.34 10.34 10.11
CA TYR A 69 1.33 11.37 9.84
C TYR A 69 1.33 12.45 10.92
N MET A 70 1.44 12.10 12.20
CA MET A 70 1.44 13.07 13.29
C MET A 70 2.66 14.02 13.22
N GLN A 71 3.81 13.53 12.77
CA GLN A 71 5.02 14.34 12.57
C GLN A 71 4.94 15.25 11.35
N LYS A 72 4.36 14.78 10.23
CA LYS A 72 4.34 15.51 8.96
C LYS A 72 3.05 16.30 8.72
N LYS A 73 1.96 15.92 9.39
CA LYS A 73 0.57 16.38 9.19
C LYS A 73 0.15 16.36 7.72
N ASP A 74 0.63 15.36 6.97
CA ASP A 74 0.49 15.31 5.51
C ASP A 74 0.16 13.91 5.00
N LEU A 75 -0.94 13.82 4.23
CA LEU A 75 -1.43 12.59 3.61
C LEU A 75 -0.93 12.40 2.17
N ARG A 76 -0.25 13.39 1.56
CA ARG A 76 0.23 13.31 0.17
C ARG A 76 1.11 12.09 -0.07
N TYR A 77 1.95 11.74 0.89
CA TYR A 77 2.79 10.54 0.79
C TYR A 77 1.96 9.26 0.71
N PHE A 78 0.99 9.09 1.60
CA PHE A 78 0.08 7.93 1.62
C PHE A 78 -0.72 7.82 0.32
N ARG A 79 -1.28 8.95 -0.14
CA ARG A 79 -1.96 9.04 -1.44
C ARG A 79 -1.06 8.63 -2.60
N ALA A 80 0.21 9.08 -2.59
CA ALA A 80 1.17 8.72 -3.61
C ALA A 80 1.49 7.22 -3.61
N VAL A 81 1.52 6.57 -2.43
CA VAL A 81 1.66 5.12 -2.31
C VAL A 81 0.45 4.41 -2.91
N LEU A 82 -0.77 4.77 -2.51
CA LEU A 82 -2.01 4.18 -3.06
C LEU A 82 -2.12 4.39 -4.58
N TRP A 83 -1.73 5.56 -5.08
CA TRP A 83 -1.67 5.84 -6.51
C TRP A 83 -0.65 4.95 -7.22
N LYS A 84 0.54 4.74 -6.65
CA LYS A 84 1.55 3.81 -7.21
C LYS A 84 1.05 2.37 -7.21
N MET A 85 0.35 1.93 -6.17
CA MET A 85 -0.27 0.60 -6.14
C MET A 85 -1.29 0.45 -7.27
N ALA A 86 -2.15 1.45 -7.47
CA ALA A 86 -3.13 1.45 -8.55
C ALA A 86 -2.46 1.45 -9.94
N LYS A 87 -1.43 2.28 -10.13
CA LYS A 87 -0.67 2.36 -11.38
C LYS A 87 0.01 1.02 -11.72
N LYS A 88 0.47 0.28 -10.71
CA LYS A 88 1.08 -1.05 -10.87
C LYS A 88 0.05 -2.19 -11.01
N GLY A 89 -1.24 -1.90 -10.90
CA GLY A 89 -2.30 -2.90 -10.96
C GLY A 89 -2.43 -3.79 -9.71
N VAL A 90 -1.70 -3.48 -8.64
CA VAL A 90 -1.82 -4.18 -7.34
C VAL A 90 -3.20 -3.97 -6.73
N VAL A 91 -3.79 -2.80 -6.97
CA VAL A 91 -5.19 -2.48 -6.68
C VAL A 91 -5.81 -1.85 -7.92
N LYS A 92 -7.13 -1.85 -8.02
CA LYS A 92 -7.87 -1.24 -9.12
C LYS A 92 -8.74 -0.11 -8.61
N LYS A 93 -8.81 0.98 -9.39
CA LYS A 93 -9.74 2.08 -9.14
C LYS A 93 -11.00 1.83 -9.94
N VAL A 94 -12.15 1.84 -9.28
CA VAL A 94 -13.45 1.57 -9.89
C VAL A 94 -14.44 2.67 -9.54
N LYS A 95 -15.45 2.82 -10.37
CA LYS A 95 -16.66 3.61 -10.08
C LYS A 95 -17.85 2.66 -10.09
N MET A 96 -18.84 2.96 -9.27
CA MET A 96 -20.09 2.20 -9.26
C MET A 96 -21.10 2.89 -10.16
N VAL A 97 -21.85 2.11 -10.94
CA VAL A 97 -22.94 2.63 -11.77
C VAL A 97 -23.98 3.30 -10.84
N GLY A 98 -24.40 4.51 -11.18
CA GLY A 98 -25.27 5.33 -10.32
C GLY A 98 -24.55 6.15 -9.25
N ASN A 99 -23.22 5.97 -9.07
CA ASN A 99 -22.39 6.80 -8.20
C ASN A 99 -21.05 7.14 -8.88
N ASP A 100 -21.10 8.11 -9.78
CA ASP A 100 -19.98 8.57 -10.60
C ASP A 100 -19.01 9.51 -9.86
N LYS A 101 -19.48 10.10 -8.76
CA LYS A 101 -18.72 11.04 -7.90
C LYS A 101 -17.67 10.33 -7.06
N VAL A 102 -17.94 9.11 -6.60
CA VAL A 102 -17.06 8.39 -5.68
C VAL A 102 -16.21 7.37 -6.44
N LYS A 103 -14.91 7.36 -6.13
CA LYS A 103 -13.96 6.36 -6.63
C LYS A 103 -13.63 5.40 -5.49
N PHE A 104 -13.74 4.11 -5.80
CA PHE A 104 -13.39 3.03 -4.89
C PHE A 104 -12.10 2.36 -5.35
N TYR A 105 -11.43 1.74 -4.39
CA TYR A 105 -10.32 0.84 -4.59
C TYR A 105 -10.77 -0.57 -4.26
N CYS A 106 -10.30 -1.55 -5.03
CA CYS A 106 -10.52 -2.96 -4.78
C CYS A 106 -9.31 -3.78 -5.25
N LEU A 107 -9.26 -5.05 -4.86
CA LEU A 107 -8.27 -5.98 -5.38
C LEU A 107 -8.66 -6.47 -6.78
N PRO A 108 -7.68 -6.82 -7.65
CA PRO A 108 -7.96 -7.42 -8.94
C PRO A 108 -8.84 -8.68 -8.85
N GLU A 109 -8.63 -9.50 -7.84
CA GLU A 109 -9.38 -10.73 -7.58
C GLU A 109 -10.85 -10.42 -7.24
N THR A 110 -11.10 -9.32 -6.51
CA THR A 110 -12.45 -8.83 -6.25
C THR A 110 -13.17 -8.52 -7.57
N LEU A 111 -12.52 -7.85 -8.51
CA LEU A 111 -13.15 -7.58 -9.82
C LEU A 111 -13.50 -8.85 -10.58
N GLN A 112 -12.70 -9.91 -10.44
CA GLN A 112 -12.99 -11.19 -11.07
C GLN A 112 -14.26 -11.83 -10.48
N LYS A 113 -14.49 -11.70 -9.17
CA LYS A 113 -15.72 -12.14 -8.50
C LYS A 113 -16.96 -11.40 -9.02
N TYR A 114 -16.82 -10.12 -9.34
CA TYR A 114 -17.93 -9.27 -9.83
C TYR A 114 -17.96 -9.09 -11.35
N LYS A 115 -17.25 -9.95 -12.12
CA LYS A 115 -17.08 -9.80 -13.57
C LYS A 115 -18.40 -9.62 -14.33
N ASP A 116 -19.47 -10.26 -13.89
CA ASP A 116 -20.78 -10.25 -14.55
C ASP A 116 -21.52 -8.91 -14.35
N TYR A 117 -21.09 -8.11 -13.36
CA TYR A 117 -21.61 -6.77 -13.07
C TYR A 117 -20.72 -5.65 -13.63
N VAL A 118 -19.59 -6.00 -14.27
CA VAL A 118 -18.69 -5.01 -14.87
C VAL A 118 -19.29 -4.51 -16.17
N VAL A 119 -19.85 -3.31 -16.13
CA VAL A 119 -20.28 -2.60 -17.34
C VAL A 119 -19.03 -2.06 -18.04
N LYS A 120 -18.70 -2.64 -19.19
CA LYS A 120 -17.68 -2.09 -20.10
C LYS A 120 -18.30 -0.92 -20.85
N HIS A 121 -17.70 0.26 -20.71
CA HIS A 121 -17.92 1.42 -21.58
C HIS A 121 -16.72 1.58 -22.49
#